data_AF-A0A9D4BDC2-F1
#
_entry.id   AF-A0A9D4BDC2-F1
#
_cell.length_a   1.000
_cell.length_b   1.000
_cell.length_c   1.000
_cell.angle_alpha   90.00
_cell.angle_beta   90.00
_cell.angle_gamma   90.00
#
_symmetry.space_group_name_H-M   'P 1'
#
loop_
_entity.id
_entity.type
_entity.pdbx_description
1 polymer ?
#
loop_
_entity_poly.entity_id
_entity_poly.type
_entity_poly.pdbx_seq_one_letter_code
_entity_poly.pdbx_strand_id
1 'polypeptide(L)'
;MKRNITEDKVAQRTLFYKRCMNSAVVDARPFLHYLQYLTYGGLGERDNQLHALRVLESYTCDKANNINLYHLKTALNLLGHCYVMEGYYEMALNCYELSLHHRRINNSANWHVRRVQRLISG
;
A
#
# COMPACT_ATOMS: atom_id res chain seq x y z
N MET A 1 -23.62 28.95 32.11
CA MET A 1 -23.74 27.69 31.36
C MET A 1 -22.36 27.01 31.34
N LYS A 2 -22.05 26.15 32.32
CA LYS A 2 -20.75 25.45 32.41
C LYS A 2 -20.84 24.22 31.50
N ARG A 3 -20.21 24.25 30.31
CA ARG A 3 -20.00 23.01 29.56
C ARG A 3 -19.12 22.09 30.40
N ASN A 4 -19.57 20.85 30.57
CA ASN A 4 -18.97 19.88 31.46
C ASN A 4 -17.62 19.45 30.86
N ILE A 5 -16.51 19.92 31.41
CA ILE A 5 -15.13 19.73 30.88
C ILE A 5 -14.82 18.23 30.63
N THR A 6 -15.47 17.34 31.37
CA THR A 6 -15.37 15.89 31.23
C THR A 6 -15.99 15.37 29.93
N GLU A 7 -17.13 15.93 29.50
CA GLU A 7 -17.82 15.54 28.26
C GLU A 7 -17.04 15.97 27.02
N ASP A 8 -16.43 17.17 27.04
CA ASP A 8 -15.58 17.66 25.96
C ASP A 8 -14.31 16.80 25.78
N LYS A 9 -13.70 16.32 26.87
CA LYS A 9 -12.54 15.42 26.81
C LYS A 9 -12.90 14.03 26.25
N VAL A 10 -14.07 13.51 26.60
CA VAL A 10 -14.56 12.23 26.06
C VAL A 10 -14.85 12.39 24.56
N ALA A 11 -15.52 13.47 24.14
CA ALA A 11 -15.79 13.74 22.75
C ALA A 11 -14.51 13.87 21.90
N GLN A 12 -13.48 14.57 22.41
CA GLN A 12 -12.19 14.68 21.74
C GLN A 12 -11.48 13.32 21.59
N ARG A 13 -11.49 12.48 22.62
CA ARG A 13 -10.93 11.12 22.54
C ARG A 13 -11.67 10.25 21.53
N THR A 14 -13.00 10.27 21.55
CA THR A 14 -13.81 9.51 20.59
C THR A 14 -13.54 9.97 19.15
N LEU A 15 -13.41 11.29 18.92
CA LEU A 15 -13.05 11.82 17.61
C LEU A 15 -11.65 11.38 17.16
N PHE A 16 -10.68 11.38 18.07
CA PHE A 16 -9.33 10.89 17.81
C PHE A 16 -9.34 9.41 17.39
N TYR A 17 -9.97 8.52 18.17
CA TYR A 17 -10.03 7.09 17.82
C TYR A 17 -10.79 6.83 16.52
N LYS A 18 -11.87 7.56 16.25
CA LYS A 18 -12.60 7.47 14.98
C LYS A 18 -11.71 7.84 13.79
N ARG A 19 -10.87 8.88 13.93
CA ARG A 19 -9.89 9.26 12.89
C ARG A 19 -8.85 8.16 12.70
N CYS A 20 -8.29 7.61 13.78
CA CYS A 20 -7.33 6.52 13.70
C CYS A 20 -7.92 5.28 13.00
N MET A 21 -9.14 4.88 13.35
CA MET A 21 -9.80 3.72 12.73
C MET A 21 -10.11 3.96 11.26
N ASN A 22 -10.60 5.16 10.90
CA ASN A 22 -10.82 5.50 9.50
C ASN A 22 -9.52 5.46 8.69
N SER A 23 -8.41 5.97 9.25
CA SER A 23 -7.09 5.87 8.60
C SER A 23 -6.63 4.43 8.46
N ALA A 24 -6.78 3.59 9.49
CA ALA A 24 -6.39 2.18 9.45
C ALA A 24 -7.16 1.38 8.39
N VAL A 25 -8.45 1.65 8.20
CA VAL A 25 -9.24 1.01 7.13
C VAL A 25 -8.72 1.39 5.75
N VAL A 26 -8.35 2.66 5.54
CA VAL A 26 -7.75 3.10 4.28
C VAL A 26 -6.38 2.44 4.07
N ASP A 27 -5.56 2.33 5.12
CA ASP A 27 -4.26 1.63 5.12
C ASP A 27 -4.37 0.15 4.73
N ALA A 28 -5.48 -0.50 5.07
CA ALA A 28 -5.69 -1.92 4.79
C ALA A 28 -6.09 -2.23 3.34
N ARG A 29 -6.58 -1.24 2.58
CA ARG A 29 -7.12 -1.48 1.21
C ARG A 29 -6.09 -2.04 0.23
N PRO A 30 -4.84 -1.53 0.15
CA PRO A 30 -3.83 -2.11 -0.73
C PRO A 30 -3.53 -3.58 -0.40
N PHE A 31 -3.52 -3.95 0.89
CA PHE A 31 -3.34 -5.34 1.32
C PHE A 31 -4.48 -6.24 0.85
N LEU A 32 -5.73 -5.75 0.92
CA LEU A 32 -6.88 -6.52 0.47
C LEU A 32 -6.76 -6.87 -1.02
N HIS A 33 -6.45 -5.89 -1.87
CA HIS A 33 -6.31 -6.14 -3.31
C HIS A 33 -5.07 -6.96 -3.66
N TYR A 34 -3.99 -6.82 -2.89
CA TYR A 34 -2.84 -7.71 -3.00
C TYR A 34 -3.20 -9.17 -2.67
N LEU A 35 -3.97 -9.41 -1.60
CA LEU A 35 -4.44 -10.76 -1.27
C LEU A 35 -5.39 -11.31 -2.33
N GLN A 36 -6.27 -10.48 -2.90
CA GLN A 36 -7.09 -10.86 -4.05
C GLN A 36 -6.24 -11.28 -5.24
N TYR A 37 -5.22 -10.50 -5.59
CA TYR A 37 -4.28 -10.84 -6.66
C TYR A 37 -3.65 -12.22 -6.43
N LEU A 38 -3.12 -12.48 -5.23
CA LEU A 38 -2.51 -13.78 -4.90
C LEU A 38 -3.53 -14.92 -4.97
N THR A 39 -4.73 -14.70 -4.43
CA THR A 39 -5.79 -15.71 -4.36
C THR A 39 -6.27 -16.08 -5.76
N TYR A 40 -6.61 -15.09 -6.59
CA TYR A 40 -7.04 -15.35 -7.96
C TYR A 40 -5.93 -15.99 -8.81
N GLY A 41 -4.67 -15.62 -8.58
CA GLY A 41 -3.53 -16.31 -9.19
C GLY A 41 -3.46 -17.78 -8.82
N GLY A 42 -3.65 -18.12 -7.55
CA GLY A 42 -3.70 -19.52 -7.08
C GLY A 42 -4.89 -20.31 -7.59
N LEU A 43 -6.00 -19.64 -7.92
CA LEU A 43 -7.21 -20.24 -8.50
C LEU A 43 -7.16 -20.34 -10.03
N GLY A 44 -6.17 -19.73 -10.70
CA GLY A 44 -6.12 -19.64 -12.17
C GLY A 44 -7.08 -18.60 -12.78
N GLU A 45 -7.68 -17.76 -11.94
CA GLU A 45 -8.67 -16.74 -12.32
C GLU A 45 -7.99 -15.47 -12.84
N ARG A 46 -7.39 -15.55 -14.03
CA ARG A 46 -6.46 -14.53 -14.54
C ARG A 46 -7.09 -13.14 -14.70
N ASP A 47 -8.32 -13.05 -15.18
CA ASP A 47 -8.99 -11.76 -15.38
C ASP A 47 -9.23 -11.03 -14.05
N ASN A 48 -9.65 -11.78 -13.03
CA ASN A 48 -9.85 -11.27 -11.68
C ASN A 48 -8.52 -10.88 -11.02
N GLN A 49 -7.46 -11.66 -11.25
CA GLN A 49 -6.10 -11.34 -10.80
C GLN A 49 -5.61 -10.02 -11.42
N LEU A 50 -5.74 -9.85 -12.74
CA LEU A 50 -5.35 -8.63 -13.44
C LEU A 50 -6.21 -7.43 -13.04
N HIS A 51 -7.50 -7.64 -12.78
CA HIS A 51 -8.36 -6.60 -12.23
C HIS A 51 -7.85 -6.13 -10.87
N ALA A 52 -7.52 -7.05 -9.96
CA ALA A 52 -6.95 -6.71 -8.66
C ALA A 52 -5.61 -5.96 -8.78
N LEU A 53 -4.76 -6.33 -9.76
CA LEU A 53 -3.52 -5.63 -10.06
C LEU A 53 -3.76 -4.17 -10.49
N ARG A 54 -4.69 -3.94 -11.43
CA ARG A 54 -5.05 -2.58 -11.89
C ARG A 54 -5.61 -1.71 -10.76
N VAL A 55 -6.41 -2.30 -9.87
CA VAL A 55 -6.87 -1.58 -8.68
C VAL A 55 -5.69 -1.23 -7.77
N LEU A 56 -4.70 -2.13 -7.61
CA LEU A 56 -3.49 -1.84 -6.84
C LEU A 56 -2.66 -0.70 -7.47
N GLU A 57 -2.53 -0.67 -8.79
CA GLU A 57 -1.88 0.41 -9.55
C GLU A 57 -2.56 1.76 -9.30
N SER A 58 -3.89 1.80 -9.20
CA SER A 58 -4.64 3.04 -8.98
C SER A 58 -4.24 3.76 -7.68
N TYR A 59 -3.86 3.03 -6.64
CA TYR A 59 -3.35 3.62 -5.38
C TYR A 59 -2.00 4.32 -5.52
N THR A 60 -1.28 4.08 -6.63
CA THR A 60 0.02 4.71 -6.91
C THR A 60 -0.07 5.88 -7.88
N CYS A 61 -1.15 5.98 -8.66
CA CYS A 61 -1.34 7.00 -9.70
C CYS A 61 -1.99 8.29 -9.18
N ASP A 62 -2.68 8.25 -8.04
CA ASP A 62 -3.56 9.34 -7.63
C ASP A 62 -2.79 10.44 -6.86
N LYS A 63 -2.21 11.39 -7.61
CA LYS A 63 -1.51 12.57 -7.07
C LYS A 63 -2.45 13.65 -6.52
N ALA A 64 -3.76 13.56 -6.80
CA ALA A 64 -4.71 14.66 -6.61
C ALA A 64 -5.51 14.59 -5.31
N ASN A 65 -5.65 13.39 -4.72
CA ASN A 65 -6.28 13.23 -3.42
C ASN A 65 -5.18 13.16 -2.36
N ASN A 66 -5.41 13.81 -1.21
CA ASN A 66 -4.58 13.81 -0.01
C ASN A 66 -4.34 12.39 0.56
N ILE A 67 -3.73 11.50 -0.22
CA ILE A 67 -3.38 10.14 0.16
C ILE A 67 -2.24 10.29 1.15
N ASN A 68 -2.53 9.89 2.39
CA ASN A 68 -1.54 9.80 3.45
C ASN A 68 -0.30 9.08 2.90
N LEU A 69 0.86 9.74 2.95
CA LEU A 69 2.12 9.27 2.33
C LEU A 69 2.50 7.84 2.76
N TYR A 70 2.01 7.38 3.90
CA TYR A 70 2.17 6.01 4.39
C TYR A 70 1.47 4.95 3.51
N HIS A 71 0.31 5.27 2.94
CA HIS A 71 -0.44 4.36 2.05
C HIS A 71 0.33 4.09 0.76
N LEU A 72 0.93 5.13 0.18
CA LEU A 72 1.65 5.07 -1.09
C LEU A 72 2.85 4.12 -1.00
N LYS A 73 3.64 4.20 0.07
CA LYS A 73 4.78 3.28 0.30
C LYS A 73 4.32 1.81 0.30
N THR A 74 3.26 1.51 1.03
CA THR A 74 2.72 0.15 1.13
C THR A 74 2.23 -0.33 -0.23
N ALA A 75 1.44 0.49 -0.93
CA ALA A 75 0.95 0.17 -2.27
C ALA A 75 2.12 -0.09 -3.25
N LEU A 76 3.15 0.75 -3.25
CA LEU A 76 4.35 0.58 -4.08
C LEU A 76 5.09 -0.72 -3.77
N ASN A 77 5.23 -1.10 -2.50
CA ASN A 77 5.88 -2.36 -2.13
C ASN A 77 5.08 -3.58 -2.60
N LEU A 78 3.75 -3.55 -2.43
CA LEU A 78 2.88 -4.65 -2.84
C LEU A 78 2.84 -4.76 -4.37
N LEU A 79 2.72 -3.63 -5.06
CA LEU A 79 2.71 -3.55 -6.52
C LEU A 79 4.04 -4.04 -7.11
N GLY A 80 5.17 -3.62 -6.53
CA GLY A 80 6.48 -4.11 -6.93
C GLY A 80 6.59 -5.63 -6.78
N HIS A 81 5.99 -6.22 -5.75
CA HIS A 81 5.98 -7.67 -5.61
C HIS A 81 5.13 -8.35 -6.67
N CYS A 82 3.96 -7.79 -7.00
CA CYS A 82 3.15 -8.27 -8.11
C CYS A 82 3.93 -8.25 -9.43
N TYR A 83 4.61 -7.14 -9.75
CA TYR A 83 5.42 -7.06 -10.97
C TYR A 83 6.57 -8.08 -11.00
N VAL A 84 7.17 -8.43 -9.86
CA VAL A 84 8.15 -9.54 -9.80
C VAL A 84 7.51 -10.87 -10.20
N MET A 85 6.30 -11.17 -9.72
CA MET A 85 5.59 -12.40 -10.06
C MET A 85 5.19 -12.47 -11.53
N GLU A 86 4.93 -11.32 -12.16
CA GLU A 86 4.64 -11.20 -13.59
C GLU A 86 5.89 -11.18 -14.49
N GLY A 87 7.09 -11.12 -13.91
CA GLY A 87 8.35 -10.99 -14.65
C GLY A 87 8.67 -9.57 -15.14
N TYR A 88 7.89 -8.56 -14.75
CA TYR A 88 8.11 -7.14 -15.08
C TYR A 88 9.13 -6.50 -14.13
N TYR A 89 10.37 -6.96 -14.18
CA TYR A 89 11.42 -6.60 -13.20
C TYR A 89 11.77 -5.11 -13.17
N GLU A 90 11.78 -4.43 -14.32
CA GLU A 90 12.05 -2.99 -14.38
C GLU A 90 10.95 -2.17 -13.69
N MET A 91 9.69 -2.54 -13.92
CA MET A 91 8.54 -1.91 -13.26
C MET A 91 8.56 -2.17 -11.76
N ALA A 92 8.91 -3.40 -11.35
CA ALA A 92 9.09 -3.75 -9.95
C ALA A 92 10.17 -2.89 -9.28
N LEU A 93 11.32 -2.73 -9.94
CA LEU A 93 12.43 -1.91 -9.43
C LEU A 93 11.99 -0.46 -9.24
N ASN A 94 11.33 0.13 -10.24
CA ASN A 94 10.80 1.48 -10.17
C ASN A 94 9.84 1.66 -8.97
N CYS A 95 8.94 0.70 -8.73
CA CYS A 95 8.06 0.74 -7.56
C CYS A 95 8.84 0.75 -6.23
N TYR A 96 9.84 -0.11 -6.09
CA TYR A 96 10.64 -0.16 -4.86
C TYR A 96 11.50 1.09 -4.67
N GLU A 97 12.05 1.66 -5.74
CA GLU A 97 12.81 2.90 -5.70
C GLU A 97 11.94 4.09 -5.28
N LEU A 98 10.73 4.21 -5.83
CA LEU A 98 9.75 5.21 -5.40
C LEU A 98 9.37 5.03 -3.93
N SER A 99 9.17 3.79 -3.47
CA SER A 99 8.90 3.49 -2.06
C SER A 99 10.05 3.94 -1.14
N LEU A 100 11.29 3.72 -1.57
CA LEU A 100 12.49 4.16 -0.83
C LEU A 100 12.67 5.67 -0.84
N HIS A 101 12.31 6.35 -1.93
CA HIS A 101 12.33 7.80 -2.00
C HIS A 101 11.44 8.42 -0.89
N HIS A 102 10.26 7.86 -0.68
CA HIS A 102 9.34 8.31 0.38
C HIS A 102 9.78 7.91 1.78
N ARG A 103 10.35 6.70 1.96
CA ARG A 103 10.85 6.25 3.26
C ARG A 103 12.01 5.29 3.10
N ARG A 104 13.22 5.77 3.38
CA ARG A 104 14.46 4.98 3.29
C ARG A 104 14.63 3.98 4.44
N ILE A 105 14.32 4.40 5.68
CA ILE A 105 14.60 3.62 6.90
C ILE A 105 13.40 2.71 7.23
N ASN A 106 13.69 1.44 7.58
CA ASN A 106 12.71 0.40 7.89
C ASN A 106 11.67 0.22 6.77
N ASN A 107 12.18 0.09 5.54
CA ASN A 107 11.39 -0.22 4.36
C ASN A 107 11.77 -1.60 3.82
N SER A 108 10.76 -2.45 3.61
CA SER A 108 10.94 -3.77 2.99
C SER A 108 11.49 -3.66 1.57
N ALA A 109 11.25 -2.53 0.88
CA ALA A 109 11.83 -2.24 -0.44
C ALA A 109 13.34 -2.45 -0.52
N ASN A 110 14.10 -2.19 0.55
CA ASN A 110 15.55 -2.39 0.57
C ASN A 110 15.97 -3.84 0.26
N TRP A 111 15.20 -4.81 0.75
CA TRP A 111 15.44 -6.22 0.47
C TRP A 111 15.01 -6.59 -0.94
N HIS A 112 13.89 -6.03 -1.41
CA HIS A 112 13.35 -6.34 -2.72
C HIS A 112 14.21 -5.79 -3.87
N VAL A 113 14.74 -4.56 -3.77
CA VAL A 113 15.65 -3.99 -4.78
C VAL A 113 16.84 -4.91 -5.05
N ARG A 114 17.53 -5.34 -3.99
CA ARG A 114 18.70 -6.24 -4.12
C ARG A 114 18.34 -7.57 -4.76
N ARG A 115 17.14 -8.09 -4.48
CA ARG A 115 16.65 -9.34 -5.06
C ARG A 115 16.35 -9.17 -6.55
N VAL A 116 15.63 -8.11 -6.94
CA VAL A 116 15.28 -7.84 -8.34
C VAL A 116 16.51 -7.58 -9.19
N GLN A 117 17.48 -6.82 -8.69
CA GLN A 117 18.74 -6.58 -9.40
C GLN A 117 19.47 -7.89 -9.75
N ARG A 118 19.46 -8.89 -8.87
CA ARG A 118 20.03 -10.21 -9.16
C ARG A 118 19.27 -10.99 -10.23
N LEU A 119 17.96 -10.80 -10.34
CA LEU A 119 17.13 -11.44 -11.36
C LEU A 119 17.34 -10.81 -12.75
N ILE A 120 17.70 -9.52 -12.81
CA ILE A 120 18.00 -8.81 -14.06
C ILE A 120 19.42 -9.11 -14.55
N SER A 121 20.38 -9.27 -13.64
CA SER A 121 21.80 -9.49 -13.96
C SER A 121 22.24 -10.95 -14.09
N GLY A 122 21.32 -11.91 -13.88
CA GLY A 122 21.56 -13.35 -14.04
C GLY A 122 21.15 -13.84 -15.42
#